data_AF-A0A368VII8-F1
#
_entry.id   AF-A0A368VII8-F1
#
_cell.length_a   1.000
_cell.length_b   1.000
_cell.length_c   1.000
_cell.angle_alpha   90.00
_cell.angle_beta   90.00
_cell.angle_gamma   90.00
#
_symmetry.space_group_name_H-M   'P 1'
#
loop_
_entity.id
_entity.type
_entity.pdbx_description
1 polymer ?
#
loop_
_entity_poly.entity_id
_entity_poly.type
_entity_poly.pdbx_seq_one_letter_code
_entity_poly.pdbx_strand_id
1 'polypeptide(L)'
;MNDWKRVAAYAGSYNWRDFADWAIEQVLIAPYATNYSATHDMWNYRAPLVIRDNNGNVIKRYRPLVAVANADSNIITAFPRR
;
A
#
# COMPACT_ATOMS: atom_id res chain seq x y z
N MET A 1 -5.77 -7.74 -11.93
CA MET A 1 -4.95 -7.77 -10.70
C MET A 1 -3.98 -6.59 -10.74
N ASN A 2 -4.09 -5.63 -9.82
CA ASN A 2 -3.12 -4.54 -9.71
C ASN A 2 -1.92 -5.09 -8.92
N ASP A 3 -0.78 -5.18 -9.58
CA ASP A 3 0.48 -5.65 -8.99
C ASP A 3 1.41 -4.45 -8.76
N TRP A 4 2.20 -4.49 -7.70
CA TRP A 4 3.18 -3.45 -7.34
C TRP A 4 4.10 -3.11 -8.51
N LYS A 5 4.48 -4.09 -9.33
CA LYS A 5 5.24 -3.87 -10.58
C LYS A 5 4.60 -2.85 -11.52
N ARG A 6 3.27 -2.94 -11.72
CA ARG A 6 2.54 -2.01 -12.59
C ARG A 6 2.43 -0.62 -11.98
N VAL A 7 2.30 -0.56 -10.65
CA VAL A 7 2.19 0.72 -9.94
C VAL A 7 3.55 1.45 -9.93
N ALA A 8 4.62 0.72 -9.67
CA ALA A 8 5.99 1.22 -9.70
C ALA A 8 6.38 1.78 -11.07
N ALA A 9 5.93 1.14 -12.16
CA ALA A 9 6.15 1.65 -13.52
C ALA A 9 5.54 3.05 -13.74
N TYR A 10 4.38 3.36 -13.15
CA TYR A 10 3.80 4.71 -13.22
C TYR A 10 4.60 5.73 -12.41
N ALA A 11 5.26 5.30 -11.34
CA ALA A 11 6.11 6.14 -10.51
C ALA A 11 7.54 6.30 -11.05
N GLY A 12 7.86 5.70 -12.20
CA GLY A 12 9.22 5.71 -12.76
C GLY A 12 10.23 4.90 -11.94
N SER A 13 9.78 4.05 -11.00
CA SER A 13 10.69 3.22 -10.21
C SER A 13 11.08 1.97 -10.99
N TYR A 14 12.39 1.79 -11.21
CA TYR A 14 12.96 0.60 -11.85
C TYR A 14 12.89 -0.63 -10.95
N ASN A 15 12.86 -0.44 -9.63
CA ASN A 15 12.70 -1.51 -8.66
C ASN A 15 11.31 -1.43 -8.02
N TRP A 16 10.45 -2.38 -8.36
CA TRP A 16 9.08 -2.45 -7.85
C TRP A 16 9.02 -2.75 -6.35
N ARG A 17 10.07 -3.39 -5.81
CA ARG A 17 10.11 -3.80 -4.41
C ARG A 17 10.31 -2.60 -3.49
N ASP A 18 11.27 -1.73 -3.80
CA ASP A 18 11.52 -0.51 -3.04
C ASP A 18 10.28 0.39 -2.99
N PHE A 19 9.54 0.46 -4.12
CA PHE A 19 8.28 1.19 -4.17
C PHE A 19 7.19 0.54 -3.28
N ALA A 20 7.10 -0.79 -3.28
CA ALA A 20 6.16 -1.51 -2.44
C ALA A 20 6.49 -1.33 -0.96
N ASP A 21 7.76 -1.45 -0.58
CA ASP A 21 8.23 -1.29 0.80
C ASP A 21 7.97 0.13 1.30
N TRP A 22 8.31 1.15 0.50
CA TRP A 22 7.96 2.54 0.80
C TRP A 22 6.44 2.73 0.97
N ALA A 23 5.62 2.19 0.05
CA ALA A 23 4.17 2.35 0.13
C ALA A 23 3.58 1.64 1.37
N ILE A 24 4.11 0.48 1.76
CA ILE A 24 3.74 -0.23 2.97
C ILE A 24 4.08 0.61 4.20
N GLU A 25 5.29 1.16 4.26
CA GLU A 25 5.74 2.02 5.34
C GLU A 25 4.81 3.24 5.50
N GLN A 26 4.47 3.92 4.40
CA GLN A 26 3.56 5.07 4.45
C GLN A 26 2.16 4.69 4.97
N VAL A 27 1.65 3.51 4.61
CA VAL A 27 0.36 3.01 5.11
C VAL A 27 0.39 2.74 6.61
N LEU A 28 1.50 2.22 7.13
CA LEU A 28 1.65 1.87 8.54
C LEU A 28 1.97 3.10 9.43
N ILE A 29 2.69 4.10 8.90
CA ILE A 29 2.97 5.36 9.63
C ILE A 29 1.70 6.21 9.80
N ALA A 30 0.90 6.35 8.74
CA ALA A 30 -0.25 7.24 8.71
C ALA A 30 -1.47 6.60 8.04
N PRO A 31 -2.07 5.55 8.64
CA PRO A 31 -3.27 4.93 8.10
C PRO A 31 -4.44 5.93 8.14
N TYR A 32 -5.12 6.08 7.01
CA TYR A 32 -6.40 6.81 6.94
C TYR A 32 -7.56 5.95 7.47
N ALA A 33 -7.48 4.64 7.29
CA ALA A 33 -8.49 3.71 7.75
C ALA A 33 -7.85 2.42 8.27
N THR A 34 -8.40 1.92 9.37
CA THR A 34 -7.96 0.71 10.05
C THR A 34 -9.19 -0.14 10.37
N ASN A 35 -9.16 -1.43 10.05
CA ASN A 35 -10.22 -2.36 10.40
C ASN A 35 -9.68 -3.70 10.90
N TYR A 36 -10.19 -4.14 12.05
CA TYR A 36 -9.92 -5.47 12.57
C TYR A 36 -10.83 -6.50 11.89
N SER A 37 -10.28 -7.67 11.54
CA SER A 37 -11.00 -8.80 10.98
C SER A 37 -10.91 -9.98 11.93
N ALA A 38 -11.91 -10.14 12.80
CA ALA A 38 -11.97 -11.25 13.77
C ALA A 38 -11.89 -12.64 13.09
N THR A 39 -12.49 -12.80 11.91
CA THR A 39 -12.46 -14.05 11.14
C THR A 39 -11.04 -14.51 10.75
N HIS A 40 -10.11 -13.57 10.65
CA HIS A 40 -8.74 -13.82 10.17
C HIS A 40 -7.68 -13.37 11.19
N ASP A 41 -8.10 -12.97 12.40
CA ASP A 41 -7.25 -12.43 13.47
C ASP A 41 -6.18 -11.43 12.98
N MET A 42 -6.62 -10.43 12.21
CA MET A 42 -5.71 -9.48 11.56
C MET A 42 -6.25 -8.06 11.52
N TRP A 43 -5.33 -7.11 11.53
CA TRP A 43 -5.57 -5.68 11.30
C TRP A 43 -5.30 -5.33 9.84
N ASN A 44 -6.24 -4.62 9.22
CA ASN A 44 -6.08 -4.12 7.87
C ASN A 44 -5.90 -2.61 7.91
N TYR A 45 -4.77 -2.13 7.42
CA TYR A 45 -4.43 -0.71 7.32
C TYR A 45 -4.53 -0.25 5.88
N ARG A 46 -5.02 0.98 5.69
CA ARG A 46 -5.13 1.61 4.38
C ARG A 46 -4.74 3.08 4.45
N ALA A 47 -4.00 3.53 3.45
CA ALA A 47 -3.72 4.94 3.22
C ALA A 47 -3.89 5.28 1.74
N PRO A 48 -4.29 6.52 1.40
CA PRO A 48 -4.30 6.98 0.02
C PRO A 48 -2.86 7.17 -0.48
N LEU A 49 -2.58 6.62 -1.64
CA LEU A 49 -1.32 6.77 -2.37
C LEU A 49 -1.61 7.53 -3.66
N VAL A 50 -0.84 8.58 -3.93
CA VAL A 50 -1.03 9.40 -5.13
C VAL A 50 0.28 9.45 -5.91
N ILE A 51 0.24 9.01 -7.16
CA ILE A 51 1.36 9.12 -8.09
C ILE A 51 1.14 10.38 -8.91
N ARG A 52 2.15 11.25 -8.93
CA ARG A 52 2.15 12.51 -9.67
C ARG A 52 3.20 12.50 -10.77
N ASP A 53 2.97 13.27 -11.82
CA ASP A 53 3.99 13.54 -12.84
C ASP A 53 4.97 14.62 -12.35
N ASN A 54 6.00 14.89 -13.15
CA ASN A 54 6.99 15.93 -12.87
C ASN A 54 6.39 17.35 -12.82
N ASN A 55 5.19 17.54 -13.36
CA ASN A 55 4.46 18.80 -13.32
C ASN A 55 3.51 18.90 -12.11
N GLY A 56 3.49 17.87 -11.25
CA GLY A 56 2.64 17.80 -10.06
C GLY A 56 1.21 17.32 -10.32
N ASN A 57 0.86 16.95 -11.56
CA ASN A 57 -0.47 16.43 -11.89
C ASN A 57 -0.64 15.00 -11.39
N VAL A 58 -1.82 14.68 -10.86
CA VAL A 58 -2.13 13.33 -10.40
C VAL A 58 -2.34 12.40 -11.61
N ILE A 59 -1.45 11.41 -11.77
CA ILE A 59 -1.55 10.39 -12.81
C ILE A 59 -2.43 9.23 -12.35
N LYS A 60 -2.25 8.80 -11.09
CA LYS A 60 -2.99 7.69 -10.49
C LYS A 60 -3.20 7.89 -9.00
N ARG A 61 -4.30 7.32 -8.51
CA ARG A 61 -4.61 7.16 -7.09
C ARG A 61 -4.76 5.68 -6.79
N TYR A 62 -4.19 5.27 -5.67
CA TYR A 62 -4.30 3.93 -5.12
C TYR A 62 -4.62 4.04 -3.62
N ARG A 63 -5.11 2.95 -3.06
CA ARG A 63 -5.34 2.76 -1.63
C ARG A 63 -4.78 1.40 -1.25
N PRO A 64 -3.47 1.27 -1.06
CA PRO A 64 -2.89 -0.01 -0.67
C PRO A 64 -3.54 -0.52 0.62
N LEU A 65 -3.68 -1.84 0.69
CA LEU A 65 -4.11 -2.53 1.89
C LEU A 65 -2.90 -3.29 2.43
N VAL A 66 -2.58 -3.08 3.69
CA VAL A 66 -1.56 -3.83 4.42
C VAL A 66 -2.28 -4.59 5.53
N ALA A 67 -2.23 -5.92 5.47
CA ALA A 67 -2.78 -6.79 6.50
C ALA A 67 -1.65 -7.23 7.44
N VAL A 68 -1.86 -7.03 8.73
CA VAL A 68 -0.90 -7.33 9.80
C VAL A 68 -1.58 -8.29 10.77
N ALA A 69 -0.90 -9.38 11.12
CA ALA A 69 -1.38 -10.35 12.09
C ALA A 69 -1.52 -9.72 13.47
N ASN A 70 -2.60 -10.04 14.18
CA ASN A 70 -2.83 -9.50 15.51
C ASN A 70 -1.90 -10.14 16.56
N ALA A 71 -1.58 -11.43 16.41
CA ALA A 71 -0.81 -12.19 17.38
C ALA A 71 0.66 -11.76 17.49
N ASP A 72 1.32 -11.50 16.36
CA ASP A 72 2.77 -11.27 16.29
C ASP A 72 3.16 -9.99 15.53
N SER A 73 2.18 -9.22 15.05
CA SER A 73 2.37 -8.00 14.26
C SER A 73 3.17 -8.19 12.96
N ASN A 74 3.26 -9.42 12.44
CA ASN A 74 3.89 -9.67 11.15
C ASN A 74 2.97 -9.25 9.98
N ILE A 75 3.57 -8.72 8.91
CA ILE A 75 2.82 -8.41 7.68
C ILE A 75 2.43 -9.72 6.99
N ILE A 76 1.12 -9.97 6.90
CA ILE A 76 0.56 -11.13 6.20
C ILE A 76 0.56 -10.88 4.70
N THR A 77 0.09 -9.70 4.28
CA THR A 77 0.06 -9.32 2.87
C THR A 77 -0.02 -7.81 2.68
N ALA A 78 0.48 -7.34 1.54
CA ALA A 78 0.33 -5.95 1.12
C ALA A 78 0.12 -5.87 -0.39
N PHE A 79 -0.92 -5.15 -0.82
CA PHE A 79 -1.22 -5.00 -2.26
C PHE A 79 -1.88 -3.66 -2.60
N PRO A 80 -1.64 -3.14 -3.82
CA PRO A 80 -2.25 -1.90 -4.25
C PRO A 80 -3.69 -2.13 -4.69
N ARG A 81 -4.61 -1.28 -4.21
CA ARG A 81 -6.02 -1.27 -4.64
C ARG A 81 -6.34 0.07 -5.31
N ARG A 82 -7.22 0.09 -6.31
CA ARG A 82 -7.75 1.35 -6.86
C ARG A 82 -8.94 1.82 -6.02
#